data_AF-A0A2A5DFM7-F1
#
_entry.id   AF-A0A2A5DFM7-F1
#
_cell.length_a   1.000
_cell.length_b   1.000
_cell.length_c   1.000
_cell.angle_alpha   90.00
_cell.angle_beta   90.00
_cell.angle_gamma   90.00
#
_symmetry.space_group_name_H-M   'P 1'
#
loop_
_entity.id
_entity.type
_entity.pdbx_description
1 polymer ?
#
loop_
_entity_poly.entity_id
_entity_poly.type
_entity_poly.pdbx_seq_one_letter_code
_entity_poly.pdbx_strand_id
1 'polypeptide(L)'
;MRPLIKCKVCNKKFKDIKPHIKHIHKLLFTSYKKKYGHIVEPYKGITTREKFDKHFTMLSKKAFPKSLTIAMVDPELFKLALKYYGKWNIIKSELKLKKSSSTDAEILIEFKKAYSERLENKMHWRRLCKYAIDRFGSMAKAYEKANIQREHFNEDLFLKNFKQAYKKRNDGRDEFKAWQIYAVKCNRRFGTIKETFKRAGIKAK
;
A
#
# COMPACT_ATOMS: atom_id res chain seq x y z
N MET A 1 1.06 -27.50 -29.45
CA MET A 1 0.31 -28.57 -28.74
C MET A 1 0.01 -28.13 -27.32
N ARG A 2 -1.23 -28.31 -26.80
CA ARG A 2 -1.53 -27.98 -25.40
C ARG A 2 -0.82 -28.97 -24.47
N PRO A 3 -0.18 -28.52 -23.37
CA PRO A 3 0.52 -29.40 -22.44
C PRO A 3 -0.47 -30.32 -21.70
N LEU A 4 -0.07 -31.58 -21.50
CA LEU A 4 -0.86 -32.55 -20.73
C LEU A 4 -0.78 -32.23 -19.23
N ILE A 5 -1.93 -32.24 -18.56
CA ILE A 5 -2.06 -31.99 -17.12
C ILE A 5 -1.90 -33.31 -16.38
N LYS A 6 -0.99 -33.36 -15.39
CA LYS A 6 -0.76 -34.54 -14.54
C LYS A 6 -1.73 -34.55 -13.35
N CYS A 7 -2.45 -35.65 -13.14
CA CYS A 7 -3.30 -35.83 -11.97
C CYS A 7 -2.46 -36.02 -10.70
N LYS A 8 -2.81 -35.35 -9.61
CA LYS A 8 -2.09 -35.41 -8.33
C LYS A 8 -2.51 -36.58 -7.44
N VAL A 9 -3.61 -37.23 -7.77
CA VAL A 9 -4.09 -38.42 -7.06
C VAL A 9 -3.46 -39.69 -7.66
N CYS A 10 -3.41 -39.79 -8.99
CA CYS A 10 -2.94 -41.02 -9.67
C CYS A 10 -1.75 -40.83 -10.62
N ASN A 11 -1.15 -39.63 -10.70
CA ASN A 11 0.02 -39.32 -11.53
C ASN A 11 -0.12 -39.54 -13.05
N LYS A 12 -1.31 -39.90 -13.56
CA LYS A 12 -1.59 -40.02 -15.00
C LYS A 12 -1.72 -38.65 -15.69
N LYS A 13 -1.42 -38.57 -16.99
CA LYS A 13 -1.42 -37.33 -17.79
C LYS A 13 -2.66 -37.27 -18.69
N PHE A 14 -3.34 -36.13 -18.75
CA PHE A 14 -4.57 -35.93 -19.51
C PHE A 14 -4.60 -34.59 -20.25
N LYS A 15 -5.33 -34.51 -21.36
CA LYS A 15 -5.59 -33.23 -22.07
C LYS A 15 -6.57 -32.34 -21.28
N ASP A 16 -7.61 -32.95 -20.71
CA ASP A 16 -8.52 -32.32 -19.74
C ASP A 16 -8.63 -33.21 -18.50
N ILE A 17 -8.37 -32.61 -17.34
CA ILE A 17 -8.36 -33.30 -16.06
C ILE A 17 -9.76 -33.30 -15.39
N LYS A 18 -10.68 -32.41 -15.79
CA LYS A 18 -12.03 -32.33 -15.20
C LYS A 18 -12.83 -33.64 -15.27
N PRO A 19 -13.01 -34.27 -16.46
CA PRO A 19 -13.76 -35.53 -16.54
C PRO A 19 -13.05 -36.64 -15.76
N HIS A 20 -11.72 -36.69 -15.81
CA HIS A 20 -10.94 -37.64 -15.04
C HIS A 20 -11.18 -37.51 -13.52
N ILE A 21 -11.11 -36.30 -12.97
CA ILE A 21 -11.35 -36.07 -11.54
C ILE A 21 -12.77 -36.45 -11.13
N LYS A 22 -13.76 -36.07 -11.95
CA LYS A 22 -15.18 -36.33 -11.67
C LYS A 22 -15.50 -37.82 -11.72
N HIS A 23 -15.04 -38.53 -12.75
CA HIS A 23 -15.44 -39.92 -12.99
C HIS A 23 -14.55 -40.93 -12.29
N ILE A 24 -13.23 -40.70 -12.22
CA ILE A 24 -12.28 -41.65 -11.63
C ILE A 24 -12.12 -41.43 -10.13
N HIS A 25 -11.98 -40.16 -9.71
CA HIS A 25 -11.75 -39.84 -8.30
C HIS A 25 -13.04 -39.50 -7.54
N LYS A 26 -14.18 -39.42 -8.23
CA LYS A 26 -15.48 -39.04 -7.65
C LYS A 26 -15.41 -37.75 -6.83
N LEU A 27 -14.50 -36.85 -7.23
CA LEU A 27 -14.31 -35.56 -6.56
C LEU A 27 -14.97 -34.45 -7.38
N LEU A 28 -15.60 -33.51 -6.68
CA LEU A 28 -15.90 -32.22 -7.29
C LEU A 28 -14.60 -31.52 -7.65
N PHE A 29 -14.58 -30.88 -8.82
CA PHE A 29 -13.39 -30.16 -9.29
C PHE A 29 -12.97 -29.05 -8.32
N THR A 30 -13.92 -28.45 -7.61
CA THR A 30 -13.69 -27.47 -6.54
C THR A 30 -12.95 -28.09 -5.35
N SER A 31 -13.39 -29.27 -4.87
CA SER A 31 -12.73 -30.01 -3.80
C SER A 31 -11.35 -30.51 -4.20
N TYR A 32 -11.19 -30.99 -5.44
CA TYR A 32 -9.90 -31.36 -5.99
C TYR A 32 -8.95 -30.16 -6.07
N LYS A 33 -9.43 -28.99 -6.53
CA LYS A 33 -8.65 -27.74 -6.54
C LYS A 33 -8.23 -27.32 -5.14
N LYS A 34 -9.14 -27.40 -4.16
CA LYS A 34 -8.87 -27.07 -2.76
C LYS A 34 -7.82 -27.99 -2.14
N LYS A 35 -7.84 -29.28 -2.50
CA LYS A 35 -6.97 -30.33 -1.93
C LYS A 35 -5.62 -30.47 -2.66
N TYR A 36 -5.58 -30.27 -3.96
CA TYR A 36 -4.42 -30.61 -4.80
C TYR A 36 -3.86 -29.44 -5.62
N GLY A 37 -4.46 -28.25 -5.53
CA GLY A 37 -3.91 -26.98 -6.02
C GLY A 37 -3.18 -27.04 -7.38
N HIS A 38 -3.91 -26.87 -8.48
CA HIS A 38 -3.26 -26.57 -9.77
C HIS A 38 -3.58 -25.15 -10.23
N ILE A 39 -2.49 -24.38 -10.46
CA ILE A 39 -2.23 -23.51 -11.62
C ILE A 39 -3.54 -23.01 -12.28
N VAL A 40 -4.25 -22.06 -11.69
CA VAL A 40 -4.02 -20.60 -11.77
C VAL A 40 -4.37 -20.07 -13.14
N GLU A 41 -5.40 -19.23 -13.13
CA GLU A 41 -5.65 -18.21 -14.15
C GLU A 41 -4.31 -17.68 -14.68
N PRO A 42 -3.99 -17.88 -15.98
CA PRO A 42 -2.72 -17.45 -16.53
C PRO A 42 -2.52 -15.95 -16.25
N TYR A 43 -1.49 -15.62 -15.46
CA TYR A 43 -1.16 -14.24 -15.15
C TYR A 43 -0.09 -13.76 -16.13
N LYS A 44 -0.46 -12.95 -17.12
CA LYS A 44 0.47 -12.42 -18.15
C LYS A 44 1.36 -13.50 -18.79
N GLY A 45 0.79 -14.66 -19.12
CA GLY A 45 1.53 -15.79 -19.71
C GLY A 45 2.36 -16.64 -18.73
N ILE A 46 2.27 -16.39 -17.42
CA ILE A 46 2.83 -17.25 -16.38
C ILE A 46 1.88 -18.43 -16.15
N THR A 47 2.32 -19.61 -16.59
CA THR A 47 1.53 -20.86 -16.56
C THR A 47 2.08 -21.91 -15.61
N THR A 48 3.15 -21.62 -14.87
CA THR A 48 3.75 -22.56 -13.90
C THR A 48 4.06 -21.85 -12.59
N ARG A 49 4.05 -22.63 -11.49
CA ARG A 49 4.39 -22.12 -10.15
C ARG A 49 5.83 -21.62 -10.08
N GLU A 50 6.78 -22.32 -10.68
CA GLU A 50 8.19 -21.88 -10.74
C GLU A 50 8.37 -20.53 -11.45
N LYS A 51 7.68 -20.32 -12.58
CA LYS A 51 7.71 -19.04 -13.30
C LYS A 51 7.07 -17.93 -12.46
N PHE A 52 5.99 -18.24 -11.76
CA PHE A 52 5.36 -17.32 -10.82
C PHE A 52 6.31 -16.93 -9.69
N ASP A 53 6.90 -17.91 -9.02
CA ASP A 53 7.80 -17.71 -7.88
C ASP A 53 9.02 -16.87 -8.25
N LYS A 54 9.62 -17.16 -9.43
CA LYS A 54 10.73 -16.38 -9.98
C LYS A 54 10.33 -14.94 -10.27
N HIS A 55 9.17 -14.73 -10.89
CA HIS A 55 8.67 -13.40 -11.22
C HIS A 55 8.31 -12.59 -9.96
N PHE A 56 7.61 -13.22 -9.01
CA PHE A 56 7.25 -12.63 -7.73
C PHE A 56 8.49 -12.24 -6.92
N THR A 57 9.49 -13.11 -6.85
CA THR A 57 10.76 -12.84 -6.15
C THR A 57 11.55 -11.71 -6.81
N MET A 58 11.59 -11.66 -8.15
CA MET A 58 12.22 -10.57 -8.89
C MET A 58 11.54 -9.23 -8.61
N LEU A 59 10.21 -9.17 -8.66
CA LEU A 59 9.45 -7.97 -8.31
C LEU A 59 9.68 -7.57 -6.85
N SER A 60 9.65 -8.52 -5.93
CA SER A 60 9.96 -8.28 -4.51
C SER A 60 11.33 -7.65 -4.29
N LYS A 61 12.35 -8.05 -5.07
CA LYS A 61 13.70 -7.47 -4.97
C LYS A 61 13.77 -6.02 -5.46
N LYS A 62 12.97 -5.66 -6.48
CA LYS A 62 12.92 -4.30 -7.05
C LYS A 62 12.04 -3.34 -6.24
N ALA A 63 11.13 -3.88 -5.44
CA ALA A 63 10.13 -3.17 -4.67
C ALA A 63 10.73 -2.60 -3.36
N PHE A 64 10.46 -1.33 -3.03
CA PHE A 64 10.82 -0.72 -1.74
C PHE A 64 9.64 0.01 -1.08
N PRO A 65 9.24 -0.36 0.17
CA PRO A 65 9.68 -1.53 0.94
C PRO A 65 9.09 -2.82 0.35
N LYS A 66 9.94 -3.87 0.25
CA LYS A 66 9.78 -5.12 -0.56
C LYS A 66 8.45 -5.87 -0.52
N SER A 67 7.58 -5.57 0.45
CA SER A 67 6.32 -6.28 0.71
C SER A 67 5.09 -5.49 0.28
N LEU A 68 4.98 -4.25 0.76
CA LEU A 68 3.88 -3.34 0.44
C LEU A 68 3.90 -2.97 -1.04
N THR A 69 5.09 -2.79 -1.62
CA THR A 69 5.18 -2.38 -3.02
C THR A 69 4.81 -3.46 -4.01
N ILE A 70 4.87 -4.77 -3.70
CA ILE A 70 4.37 -5.79 -4.65
C ILE A 70 2.85 -5.69 -4.77
N ALA A 71 2.14 -5.58 -3.65
CA ALA A 71 0.69 -5.38 -3.64
C ALA A 71 0.26 -4.10 -4.36
N MET A 72 1.17 -3.15 -4.55
CA MET A 72 0.90 -1.85 -5.19
C MET A 72 1.37 -1.77 -6.64
N VAL A 73 2.50 -2.39 -6.97
CA VAL A 73 3.05 -2.49 -8.31
C VAL A 73 2.24 -3.50 -9.11
N ASP A 74 1.84 -4.59 -8.46
CA ASP A 74 1.10 -5.67 -9.08
C ASP A 74 0.11 -6.33 -8.09
N PRO A 75 -1.05 -5.68 -7.85
CA PRO A 75 -2.05 -6.16 -6.90
C PRO A 75 -2.61 -7.54 -7.25
N GLU A 76 -2.78 -7.82 -8.54
CA GLU A 76 -3.29 -9.10 -9.03
C GLU A 76 -2.28 -10.22 -8.79
N LEU A 77 -0.99 -9.97 -9.04
CA LEU A 77 0.06 -10.91 -8.70
C LEU A 77 0.14 -11.17 -7.18
N PHE A 78 -0.08 -10.16 -6.34
CA PHE A 78 -0.11 -10.31 -4.89
C PHE A 78 -1.32 -11.12 -4.41
N LYS A 79 -2.53 -10.84 -4.92
CA LYS A 79 -3.73 -11.67 -4.65
C LYS A 79 -3.50 -13.12 -5.06
N LEU A 80 -2.83 -13.33 -6.18
CA LEU A 80 -2.49 -14.66 -6.68
C LEU A 80 -1.50 -15.38 -5.76
N ALA A 81 -0.51 -14.67 -5.22
CA ALA A 81 0.40 -15.22 -4.22
C ALA A 81 -0.34 -15.66 -2.96
N LEU A 82 -1.27 -14.84 -2.46
CA LEU A 82 -2.12 -15.19 -1.31
C LEU A 82 -2.99 -16.41 -1.62
N LYS A 83 -3.50 -16.53 -2.85
CA LYS A 83 -4.27 -17.72 -3.29
C LYS A 83 -3.42 -19.00 -3.29
N TYR A 84 -2.11 -18.92 -3.55
CA TYR A 84 -1.23 -20.10 -3.64
C TYR A 84 -0.69 -20.55 -2.29
N TYR A 85 -0.24 -19.58 -1.51
CA TYR A 85 0.54 -19.80 -0.29
C TYR A 85 -0.28 -19.50 0.97
N GLY A 86 -1.50 -18.98 0.81
CA GLY A 86 -2.38 -18.58 1.90
C GLY A 86 -1.94 -17.25 2.50
N LYS A 87 -1.09 -17.30 3.52
CA LYS A 87 -0.73 -16.13 4.33
C LYS A 87 0.62 -15.54 3.90
N TRP A 88 0.78 -14.23 4.10
CA TRP A 88 2.02 -13.51 3.77
C TRP A 88 3.28 -14.09 4.42
N ASN A 89 3.20 -14.58 5.66
CA ASN A 89 4.33 -15.21 6.34
C ASN A 89 4.79 -16.50 5.65
N ILE A 90 3.85 -17.27 5.08
CA ILE A 90 4.15 -18.48 4.33
C ILE A 90 4.79 -18.11 2.99
N ILE A 91 4.25 -17.10 2.28
CA ILE A 91 4.85 -16.59 1.03
C ILE A 91 6.32 -16.21 1.26
N LYS A 92 6.64 -15.51 2.36
CA LYS A 92 8.02 -15.12 2.68
C LYS A 92 8.93 -16.32 2.90
N SER A 93 8.45 -17.28 3.71
CA SER A 93 9.21 -18.48 4.06
C SER A 93 9.48 -19.33 2.82
N GLU A 94 8.44 -19.65 2.05
CA GLU A 94 8.50 -20.50 0.87
C GLU A 94 9.34 -19.88 -0.25
N LEU A 95 9.18 -18.57 -0.51
CA LEU A 95 9.92 -17.87 -1.56
C LEU A 95 11.29 -17.36 -1.09
N LYS A 96 11.71 -17.69 0.14
CA LYS A 96 12.95 -17.21 0.78
C LYS A 96 13.14 -15.70 0.59
N LEU A 97 12.05 -14.94 0.67
CA LEU A 97 12.11 -13.49 0.54
C LEU A 97 12.88 -12.98 1.75
N LYS A 98 13.88 -12.11 1.53
CA LYS A 98 14.54 -11.39 2.63
C LYS A 98 13.44 -10.84 3.53
N LYS A 99 13.59 -10.97 4.87
CA LYS A 99 12.68 -10.37 5.88
C LYS A 99 12.18 -9.06 5.28
N SER A 100 10.85 -8.93 5.12
CA SER A 100 10.28 -7.63 4.80
C SER A 100 10.79 -6.71 5.89
N SER A 101 11.79 -5.90 5.60
CA SER A 101 12.53 -5.06 6.54
C SER A 101 11.68 -3.84 6.94
N SER A 102 10.37 -4.06 6.99
CA SER A 102 9.39 -3.05 7.30
C SER A 102 8.28 -3.73 8.07
N THR A 103 8.59 -4.05 9.32
CA THR A 103 7.62 -4.20 10.40
C THR A 103 6.72 -2.96 10.47
N ASP A 104 5.56 -3.08 11.12
CA ASP A 104 4.70 -1.92 11.37
C ASP A 104 5.50 -0.78 12.03
N ALA A 105 6.43 -1.11 12.92
CA ALA A 105 7.33 -0.15 13.55
C ALA A 105 8.23 0.58 12.53
N GLU A 106 8.92 -0.15 11.64
CA GLU A 106 9.79 0.44 10.61
C GLU A 106 8.99 1.30 9.61
N ILE A 107 7.78 0.90 9.22
CA ILE A 107 6.88 1.71 8.38
C ILE A 107 6.52 3.00 9.09
N LEU A 108 6.20 2.95 10.39
CA LEU A 108 5.87 4.12 11.18
C LEU A 108 7.08 5.05 11.34
N ILE A 109 8.30 4.50 11.50
CA ILE A 109 9.55 5.27 11.56
C ILE A 109 9.78 6.03 10.25
N GLU A 110 9.75 5.33 9.11
CA GLU A 110 9.93 5.96 7.79
C GLU A 110 8.83 7.00 7.52
N PHE A 111 7.58 6.66 7.85
CA PHE A 111 6.44 7.55 7.68
C PHE A 111 6.59 8.83 8.52
N LYS A 112 7.04 8.72 9.77
CA LYS A 112 7.32 9.86 10.64
C LYS A 112 8.47 10.72 10.11
N LYS A 113 9.54 10.10 9.60
CA LYS A 113 10.65 10.81 8.95
C LYS A 113 10.21 11.55 7.69
N ALA A 114 9.44 10.91 6.81
CA ALA A 114 8.93 11.56 5.61
C ALA A 114 7.93 12.68 5.93
N TYR A 115 7.22 12.59 7.07
CA TYR A 115 6.35 13.68 7.51
C TYR A 115 7.15 14.92 7.93
N SER A 116 8.29 14.77 8.61
CA SER A 116 9.18 15.91 8.93
C SER A 116 9.75 16.55 7.66
N GLU A 117 10.11 15.75 6.66
CA GLU A 117 10.73 16.20 5.40
C GLU A 117 9.69 16.50 4.29
N ARG A 118 8.39 16.53 4.62
CA ARG A 118 7.28 16.51 3.63
C ARG A 118 7.27 17.68 2.66
N LEU A 119 7.83 18.81 3.05
CA LEU A 119 7.88 20.03 2.24
C LEU A 119 9.04 19.98 1.22
N GLU A 120 10.16 19.38 1.63
CA GLU A 120 11.38 19.25 0.84
C GLU A 120 11.25 18.10 -0.18
N ASN A 121 10.69 16.96 0.24
CA ASN A 121 10.51 15.80 -0.63
C ASN A 121 9.03 15.38 -0.77
N LYS A 122 8.29 16.19 -1.55
CA LYS A 122 6.85 16.01 -1.79
C LYS A 122 6.51 14.64 -2.40
N MET A 123 7.37 14.11 -3.29
CA MET A 123 7.16 12.80 -3.92
C MET A 123 7.31 11.65 -2.92
N HIS A 124 8.38 11.68 -2.11
CA HIS A 124 8.61 10.67 -1.07
C HIS A 124 7.48 10.68 -0.03
N TRP A 125 7.04 11.86 0.38
CA TRP A 125 5.90 12.01 1.30
C TRP A 125 4.60 11.41 0.76
N ARG A 126 4.21 11.74 -0.48
CA ARG A 126 3.00 11.17 -1.12
C ARG A 126 3.04 9.65 -1.16
N ARG A 127 4.22 9.10 -1.46
CA ARG A 127 4.44 7.65 -1.51
C ARG A 127 4.23 7.02 -0.13
N LEU A 128 4.82 7.57 0.94
CA LEU A 128 4.63 7.03 2.29
C LEU A 128 3.21 7.26 2.84
N CYS A 129 2.50 8.32 2.44
CA CYS A 129 1.08 8.49 2.76
C CYS A 129 0.25 7.32 2.25
N LYS A 130 0.45 6.94 0.98
CA LYS A 130 -0.25 5.81 0.39
C LYS A 130 0.04 4.52 1.16
N TYR A 131 1.31 4.29 1.53
CA TYR A 131 1.71 3.10 2.30
C TYR A 131 1.07 3.05 3.68
N ALA A 132 1.02 4.18 4.38
CA ALA A 132 0.44 4.25 5.70
C ALA A 132 -1.09 4.05 5.66
N ILE A 133 -1.77 4.58 4.63
CA ILE A 133 -3.20 4.32 4.41
C ILE A 133 -3.44 2.84 4.09
N ASP A 134 -2.68 2.26 3.15
CA ASP A 134 -2.85 0.86 2.75
C ASP A 134 -2.60 -0.10 3.94
N ARG A 135 -1.66 0.24 4.83
CA ARG A 135 -1.34 -0.59 6.00
C ARG A 135 -2.30 -0.42 7.17
N PHE A 136 -2.72 0.83 7.45
CA PHE A 136 -3.49 1.17 8.65
C PHE A 136 -4.97 1.54 8.36
N GLY A 137 -5.39 1.43 7.10
CA GLY A 137 -6.75 1.64 6.60
C GLY A 137 -7.13 3.10 6.37
N SER A 138 -6.54 4.05 7.10
CA SER A 138 -6.80 5.48 6.90
C SER A 138 -5.62 6.33 7.33
N MET A 139 -5.57 7.56 6.83
CA MET A 139 -4.53 8.50 7.19
C MET A 139 -4.62 8.93 8.67
N ALA A 140 -5.84 8.98 9.22
CA ALA A 140 -6.05 9.29 10.65
C ALA A 140 -5.41 8.22 11.55
N LYS A 141 -5.69 6.93 11.28
CA LYS A 141 -5.08 5.81 12.00
C LYS A 141 -3.56 5.74 11.83
N ALA A 142 -3.06 6.09 10.64
CA ALA A 142 -1.63 6.16 10.38
C ALA A 142 -0.94 7.22 11.25
N TYR A 143 -1.52 8.42 11.36
CA TYR A 143 -0.99 9.48 12.23
C TYR A 143 -1.03 9.10 13.70
N GLU A 144 -2.15 8.54 14.16
CA GLU A 144 -2.33 8.05 15.53
C GLU A 144 -1.24 7.02 15.90
N LYS A 145 -1.09 5.97 15.08
CA LYS A 145 -0.08 4.92 15.30
C LYS A 145 1.35 5.44 15.23
N ALA A 146 1.61 6.44 14.40
CA ALA A 146 2.95 7.03 14.26
C ALA A 146 3.26 8.07 15.36
N ASN A 147 2.31 8.32 16.26
CA ASN A 147 2.35 9.40 17.23
C ASN A 147 2.73 10.74 16.56
N ILE A 148 2.11 11.01 15.40
CA ILE A 148 2.28 12.25 14.66
C ILE A 148 1.11 13.16 15.04
N GLN A 149 1.41 14.18 15.83
CA GLN A 149 0.49 15.28 15.99
C GLN A 149 0.48 16.09 14.70
N ARG A 150 -0.65 16.04 13.98
CA ARG A 150 -0.78 16.87 12.79
C ARG A 150 -0.70 18.32 13.23
N GLU A 151 -0.02 19.10 12.41
CA GLU A 151 0.14 20.54 12.60
C GLU A 151 -1.19 21.27 12.80
N HIS A 152 -2.27 20.77 12.18
CA HIS A 152 -3.61 21.32 12.30
C HIS A 152 -4.37 20.88 13.56
N PHE A 153 -3.77 20.09 14.45
CA PHE A 153 -4.30 19.76 15.78
C PHE A 153 -3.53 20.46 16.90
N ASN A 154 -2.26 20.86 16.69
CA ASN A 154 -1.53 21.75 17.60
C ASN A 154 -1.86 23.21 17.28
N GLU A 155 -2.46 23.96 18.21
CA GLU A 155 -2.97 25.32 17.94
C GLU A 155 -1.83 26.29 17.64
N ASP A 156 -0.80 26.31 18.48
CA ASP A 156 0.33 27.21 18.35
C ASP A 156 1.08 27.01 17.03
N LEU A 157 1.31 25.75 16.67
CA LEU A 157 2.01 25.43 15.43
C LEU A 157 1.18 25.79 14.18
N PHE A 158 -0.13 25.57 14.24
CA PHE A 158 -1.03 25.99 13.18
C PHE A 158 -1.04 27.51 13.01
N LEU A 159 -1.18 28.27 14.11
CA LEU A 159 -1.23 29.74 14.07
C LEU A 159 0.10 30.32 13.58
N LYS A 160 1.24 29.74 14.00
CA LYS A 160 2.58 30.11 13.51
C LYS A 160 2.69 29.94 11.99
N ASN A 161 2.30 28.79 11.47
CA ASN A 161 2.42 28.48 10.04
C ASN A 161 1.36 29.20 9.19
N PHE A 162 0.15 29.39 9.72
CA PHE A 162 -0.89 30.24 9.13
C PHE A 162 -0.38 31.67 8.93
N LYS A 163 0.27 32.25 9.96
CA LYS A 163 0.87 33.59 9.90
C LYS A 163 2.00 33.68 8.88
N GLN A 164 2.86 32.67 8.83
CA GLN A 164 3.94 32.61 7.85
C GLN A 164 3.41 32.51 6.41
N ALA A 165 2.42 31.64 6.17
CA ALA A 165 1.79 31.49 4.86
C ALA A 165 1.08 32.77 4.42
N TYR A 166 0.39 33.47 5.34
CA TYR A 166 -0.22 34.76 5.05
C TYR A 166 0.81 35.82 4.65
N LYS A 167 1.93 35.92 5.38
CA LYS A 167 3.00 36.88 5.06
C LYS A 167 3.60 36.63 3.67
N LYS A 168 3.83 35.37 3.32
CA LYS A 168 4.45 34.96 2.05
C LYS A 168 3.48 34.86 0.87
N ARG A 169 2.18 35.10 1.06
CA ARG A 169 1.14 34.79 0.06
C ARG A 169 1.33 35.49 -1.30
N ASN A 170 2.09 36.58 -1.34
CA ASN A 170 2.36 37.36 -2.54
C ASN A 170 3.74 37.07 -3.14
N ASP A 171 4.53 36.17 -2.54
CA ASP A 171 5.91 35.89 -2.95
C ASP A 171 5.97 35.00 -4.21
N GLY A 172 4.85 34.38 -4.59
CA GLY A 172 4.78 33.51 -5.76
C GLY A 172 3.53 32.64 -5.81
N ARG A 173 3.38 31.89 -6.92
CA ARG A 173 2.23 31.02 -7.18
C ARG A 173 2.12 29.88 -6.18
N ASP A 174 3.25 29.32 -5.75
CA ASP A 174 3.27 28.18 -4.85
C ASP A 174 3.01 28.61 -3.40
N GLU A 175 3.47 29.79 -3.02
CA GLU A 175 3.22 30.43 -1.74
C GLU A 175 1.75 30.85 -1.61
N PHE A 176 1.15 31.36 -2.70
CA PHE A 176 -0.28 31.64 -2.76
C PHE A 176 -1.12 30.36 -2.59
N LYS A 177 -0.75 29.26 -3.25
CA LYS A 177 -1.40 27.95 -3.05
C LYS A 177 -1.26 27.46 -1.61
N ALA A 178 -0.09 27.62 -1.00
CA ALA A 178 0.12 27.27 0.40
C ALA A 178 -0.82 28.08 1.31
N TRP A 179 -0.94 29.39 1.08
CA TRP A 179 -1.91 30.25 1.78
C TRP A 179 -3.36 29.77 1.63
N GLN A 180 -3.81 29.47 0.40
CA GLN A 180 -5.17 28.95 0.15
C GLN A 180 -5.48 27.69 0.95
N ILE A 181 -4.51 26.78 1.08
CA ILE A 181 -4.65 25.55 1.88
C ILE A 181 -4.91 25.88 3.36
N TYR A 182 -4.18 26.84 3.93
CA TYR A 182 -4.38 27.27 5.32
C TYR A 182 -5.70 28.01 5.51
N ALA A 183 -6.11 28.83 4.54
CA ALA A 183 -7.39 29.52 4.54
C ALA A 183 -8.58 28.54 4.52
N VAL A 184 -8.51 27.43 3.77
CA VAL A 184 -9.57 26.39 3.82
C VAL A 184 -9.56 25.64 5.14
N LYS A 185 -8.37 25.34 5.69
CA LYS A 185 -8.23 24.59 6.95
C LYS A 185 -8.70 25.38 8.17
N CYS A 186 -8.66 26.71 8.11
CA CYS A 186 -9.07 27.57 9.21
C CYS A 186 -10.57 27.42 9.55
N ASN A 187 -11.44 27.29 8.54
CA ASN A 187 -12.88 27.10 8.76
C ASN A 187 -13.18 25.80 9.50
N ARG A 188 -12.42 24.73 9.21
CA ARG A 188 -12.58 23.45 9.92
C ARG A 188 -12.11 23.50 11.38
N ARG A 189 -11.21 24.43 11.73
CA ARG A 189 -10.59 24.49 13.05
C ARG A 189 -11.22 25.54 13.96
N PHE A 190 -11.49 26.74 13.44
CA PHE A 190 -11.95 27.89 14.20
C PHE A 190 -13.25 28.49 13.65
N GLY A 191 -13.92 27.80 12.71
CA GLY A 191 -15.17 28.23 12.10
C GLY A 191 -14.99 29.32 11.03
N THR A 192 -14.16 30.34 11.30
CA THR A 192 -13.94 31.47 10.38
C THR A 192 -12.47 31.86 10.24
N ILE A 193 -12.14 32.41 9.08
CA ILE A 193 -10.81 33.01 8.82
C ILE A 193 -10.55 34.24 9.67
N LYS A 194 -11.60 35.01 9.99
CA LYS A 194 -11.52 36.21 10.83
C LYS A 194 -11.07 35.87 12.26
N GLU A 195 -11.66 34.82 12.85
CA GLU A 195 -11.26 34.33 14.17
C GLU A 195 -9.80 33.82 14.16
N THR A 196 -9.41 33.15 13.07
CA THR A 196 -8.03 32.68 12.90
C THR A 196 -7.03 33.82 12.77
N PHE A 197 -7.38 34.90 12.06
CA PHE A 197 -6.55 36.12 12.00
C PHE A 197 -6.37 36.75 13.39
N LYS A 198 -7.45 36.84 14.18
CA LYS A 198 -7.42 37.37 15.55
C LYS A 198 -6.47 36.55 16.42
N ARG A 199 -6.63 35.22 16.43
CA ARG A 199 -5.79 34.29 17.21
C ARG A 199 -4.33 34.28 16.76
N ALA A 200 -4.06 34.43 15.46
CA ALA A 200 -2.70 34.51 14.92
C ALA A 200 -2.03 35.89 15.12
N GLY A 201 -2.75 36.88 15.67
CA GLY A 201 -2.27 38.25 15.82
C GLY A 201 -1.97 38.90 14.46
N ILE A 202 -2.82 38.66 13.47
CA ILE A 202 -2.73 39.25 12.13
C ILE A 202 -3.79 40.35 12.05
N LYS A 203 -3.35 41.59 11.85
CA LYS A 203 -4.24 42.68 11.46
C LYS A 203 -4.65 42.44 10.01
N ALA A 204 -5.83 41.88 9.81
CA ALA A 204 -6.44 41.85 8.49
C ALA A 204 -6.59 43.30 8.02
N LYS A 205 -6.03 43.62 6.84
CA LYS A 205 -6.30 44.88 6.15
C LYS A 205 -7.63 44.74 5.42
#